data_AF-A0A9P7QLE2-F1
#
_entry.id   AF-A0A9P7QLE2-F1
#
_cell.length_a   1.000
_cell.length_b   1.000
_cell.length_c   1.000
_cell.angle_alpha   90.00
_cell.angle_beta   90.00
_cell.angle_gamma   90.00
#
_symmetry.space_group_name_H-M   'P 1'
#
loop_
_entity.id
_entity.type
_entity.pdbx_description
1 polymer ?
#
loop_
_entity_poly.entity_id
_entity_poly.type
_entity_poly.pdbx_seq_one_letter_code
_entity_poly.pdbx_strand_id
1 'polypeptide(L)'
;MAGGPSATVRGRAGKYNKPSRGGGKKFSRELQPVDADGNEISMWAANNAGDRSDAGEEDSEEDSEEDSDDPDAAKTAAGAENRDDRKALKKARKEAAVAKQKLRTVEVGDLPSSDDESDDDMPANPNHSKAARKQTQAEVEPVDEIAEGVEKMSMPGNRKEREAAEAAAAKERYMKLHAEGKTDQAKADIARLKLIREQRAADAARRQASTTHIRTERSPDSAAEKEERDEQEKTRKAEVEARDAKKREAAAGPKKASKKK
;
A
#
# COMPACT_ATOMS: atom_id res chain seq x y z
N MET A 1 -48.92 25.53 82.12
CA MET A 1 -49.98 26.33 81.47
C MET A 1 -50.57 25.52 80.34
N ALA A 2 -51.90 25.50 80.29
CA ALA A 2 -52.73 24.70 79.41
C ALA A 2 -52.72 25.18 77.95
N GLY A 3 -53.05 24.26 77.03
CA GLY A 3 -53.38 24.57 75.63
C GLY A 3 -53.56 23.29 74.82
N GLY A 4 -54.75 22.69 74.85
CA GLY A 4 -55.14 21.56 74.00
C GLY A 4 -55.53 21.98 72.57
N PRO A 5 -56.37 21.21 71.86
CA PRO A 5 -55.98 20.30 70.78
C PRO A 5 -56.59 20.68 69.42
N SER A 6 -55.96 20.30 68.28
CA SER A 6 -56.73 20.13 67.04
C SER A 6 -56.05 19.25 65.97
N ALA A 7 -56.82 18.24 65.56
CA ALA A 7 -56.99 17.76 64.20
C ALA A 7 -55.78 17.14 63.45
N THR A 8 -55.78 15.82 63.42
CA THR A 8 -55.48 15.04 62.21
C THR A 8 -56.20 15.67 61.00
N VAL A 9 -55.49 15.90 59.88
CA VAL A 9 -55.88 15.58 58.47
C VAL A 9 -54.99 16.28 57.43
N ARG A 10 -54.20 15.44 56.73
CA ARG A 10 -53.96 15.38 55.27
C ARG A 10 -53.53 16.65 54.51
N GLY A 11 -52.29 16.63 54.01
CA GLY A 11 -51.81 17.56 52.97
C GLY A 11 -50.64 17.02 52.15
N ARG A 12 -50.90 16.05 51.26
CA ARG A 12 -50.11 15.70 50.06
C ARG A 12 -48.57 15.87 50.10
N ALA A 13 -47.85 15.12 50.94
CA ALA A 13 -46.44 14.80 50.65
C ALA A 13 -46.33 13.54 49.73
N GLY A 14 -47.27 13.41 48.80
CA GLY A 14 -47.38 12.28 47.89
C GLY A 14 -46.62 12.55 46.60
N LYS A 15 -45.64 11.69 46.32
CA LYS A 15 -44.95 11.50 45.03
C LYS A 15 -43.91 12.52 44.56
N TYR A 16 -43.89 13.76 45.04
CA TYR A 16 -42.97 14.78 44.49
C TYR A 16 -41.68 15.05 45.29
N ASN A 17 -41.54 14.57 46.53
CA ASN A 17 -40.34 14.76 47.35
C ASN A 17 -39.56 13.46 47.58
N LYS A 18 -39.25 12.73 46.50
CA LYS A 18 -38.28 11.64 46.57
C LYS A 18 -36.91 12.25 46.23
N PRO A 19 -35.83 12.01 46.99
CA PRO A 19 -34.50 12.37 46.52
C PRO A 19 -34.27 11.62 45.21
N SER A 20 -34.15 12.37 44.11
CA SER A 20 -33.80 11.83 42.81
C SER A 20 -32.42 11.19 42.96
N ARG A 21 -32.39 9.86 43.07
CA ARG A 21 -31.14 9.10 43.02
C ARG A 21 -30.58 9.33 41.61
N GLY A 22 -29.45 10.03 41.55
CA GLY A 22 -28.87 10.61 40.33
C GLY A 22 -29.07 9.76 39.09
N GLY A 23 -29.54 10.41 38.02
CA GLY A 23 -29.83 9.77 36.73
C GLY A 23 -28.67 8.89 36.29
N GLY A 24 -28.99 7.66 35.88
CA GLY A 24 -28.01 6.63 35.56
C GLY A 24 -26.96 7.11 34.55
N LYS A 25 -25.70 6.72 34.80
CA LYS A 25 -24.56 6.99 33.92
C LYS A 25 -24.89 6.50 32.51
N LYS A 26 -24.77 7.37 31.51
CA LYS A 26 -25.07 7.07 30.11
C LYS A 26 -23.86 6.45 29.44
N PHE A 27 -23.65 5.15 29.67
CA PHE A 27 -22.62 4.36 29.00
C PHE A 27 -22.89 4.14 27.51
N SER A 28 -23.84 4.84 26.88
CA SER A 28 -24.13 4.70 25.44
C SER A 28 -23.67 5.91 24.63
N ARG A 29 -23.13 6.95 25.27
CA ARG A 29 -22.80 8.23 24.64
C ARG A 29 -21.30 8.52 24.58
N GLU A 30 -20.50 7.75 25.32
CA GLU A 30 -19.04 7.87 25.42
C GLU A 30 -18.41 6.47 25.26
N LEU A 31 -18.83 5.73 24.22
CA LEU A 31 -18.28 4.40 23.94
C LEU A 31 -16.92 4.48 23.22
N GLN A 32 -16.70 5.56 22.49
CA GLN A 32 -15.46 5.79 21.74
C GLN A 32 -14.53 6.69 22.57
N PRO A 33 -13.20 6.44 22.57
CA PRO A 33 -12.25 7.33 23.19
C PRO A 33 -12.31 8.70 22.51
N VAL A 34 -12.26 9.78 23.31
CA VAL A 34 -12.30 11.16 22.81
C VAL A 34 -11.00 11.88 23.16
N ASP A 35 -10.58 12.78 22.28
CA ASP A 35 -9.40 13.63 22.51
C ASP A 35 -9.69 14.71 23.56
N ALA A 36 -8.66 15.43 24.00
CA ALA A 36 -8.79 16.56 24.94
C ALA A 36 -9.79 17.63 24.45
N ASP A 37 -10.01 17.72 23.13
CA ASP A 37 -10.95 18.62 22.48
C ASP A 37 -12.36 18.02 22.27
N GLY A 38 -12.61 16.79 22.73
CA GLY A 38 -13.92 16.13 22.68
C GLY A 38 -14.29 15.51 21.33
N ASN A 39 -13.33 15.39 20.40
CA ASN A 39 -13.53 14.70 19.12
C ASN A 39 -13.36 13.19 19.28
N GLU A 40 -14.15 12.42 18.56
CA GLU A 40 -14.09 10.95 18.55
C GLU A 40 -12.77 10.46 17.93
N ILE A 41 -11.99 9.71 18.71
CA ILE A 41 -10.77 9.03 18.26
C ILE A 41 -11.14 7.59 17.92
N SER A 42 -10.72 7.11 16.76
CA SER A 42 -10.79 5.68 16.47
C SER A 42 -9.94 4.90 17.48
N MET A 43 -10.46 3.80 18.02
CA MET A 43 -9.74 2.94 18.99
C MET A 43 -8.38 2.45 18.46
N TRP A 44 -8.17 2.49 17.14
CA TRP A 44 -6.95 2.06 16.46
C TRP A 44 -5.96 3.21 16.24
N ALA A 45 -6.38 4.46 16.40
CA ALA A 45 -5.51 5.64 16.31
C ALA A 45 -4.78 5.94 17.63
N ALA A 46 -5.33 5.51 18.78
CA ALA A 46 -4.71 5.71 20.09
C ALA A 46 -3.33 5.03 20.22
N ASN A 47 -3.09 3.93 19.50
CA ASN A 47 -1.80 3.26 19.49
C ASN A 47 -0.68 4.03 18.76
N ASN A 48 -1.01 5.10 18.01
CA ASN A 48 -0.02 5.90 17.27
C ASN A 48 0.29 7.26 17.91
N ALA A 49 -0.49 7.68 18.91
CA ALA A 49 -0.37 9.01 19.51
C ALA A 49 0.38 9.03 20.85
N GLY A 50 0.57 7.86 21.49
CA GLY A 50 1.17 7.75 22.83
C GLY A 50 2.66 7.44 22.88
N ASP A 51 3.33 7.18 21.76
CA ASP A 51 4.71 6.69 21.75
C ASP A 51 5.58 7.46 20.75
N ARG A 52 5.98 8.68 21.13
CA ARG A 52 6.96 9.50 20.37
C ARG A 52 7.98 10.20 21.26
N SER A 53 8.34 9.59 22.39
CA SER A 53 9.48 10.04 23.16
C SER A 53 10.15 8.89 23.91
N ASP A 54 11.42 8.68 23.56
CA ASP A 54 12.46 7.90 24.22
C ASP A 54 12.86 6.60 23.49
N ALA A 55 14.13 6.23 23.66
CA ALA A 55 14.98 5.53 22.72
C ALA A 55 14.92 4.00 22.78
N GLY A 56 15.28 3.36 21.66
CA GLY A 56 15.64 1.95 21.62
C GLY A 56 15.84 1.44 20.19
N GLU A 57 17.09 1.28 19.77
CA GLU A 57 17.42 0.41 18.65
C GLU A 57 17.03 -1.04 19.05
N GLU A 58 16.06 -1.62 18.36
CA GLU A 58 15.99 -3.08 18.20
C GLU A 58 15.45 -3.39 16.79
N ASP A 59 16.33 -4.04 16.03
CA ASP A 59 16.06 -4.67 14.75
C ASP A 59 15.17 -5.89 15.02
N SER A 60 13.86 -5.72 14.84
CA SER A 60 12.87 -6.79 14.98
C SER A 60 12.37 -7.19 13.60
N GLU A 61 13.02 -8.22 13.03
CA GLU A 61 12.53 -8.94 11.86
C GLU A 61 11.25 -9.70 12.24
N GLU A 62 10.09 -9.08 12.04
CA GLU A 62 8.80 -9.77 12.04
C GLU A 62 8.22 -9.77 10.63
N ASP A 63 8.50 -10.87 9.94
CA ASP A 63 7.90 -11.29 8.68
C ASP A 63 6.44 -11.68 8.95
N SER A 64 5.52 -10.71 8.77
CA SER A 64 4.08 -10.97 8.80
C SER A 64 3.50 -10.69 7.41
N GLU A 65 3.44 -11.75 6.62
CA GLU A 65 2.65 -11.82 5.39
C GLU A 65 1.14 -11.78 5.74
N GLU A 66 0.50 -10.62 5.58
CA GLU A 66 -0.97 -10.55 5.47
C GLU A 66 -1.31 -9.55 4.35
N ASP A 67 -1.48 -10.11 3.16
CA ASP A 67 -1.96 -9.45 1.94
C ASP A 67 -3.46 -9.13 2.10
N SER A 68 -3.77 -7.95 2.61
CA SER A 68 -5.14 -7.44 2.68
C SER A 68 -5.31 -6.29 1.70
N ASP A 69 -5.78 -6.63 0.50
CA ASP A 69 -6.28 -5.71 -0.53
C ASP A 69 -7.63 -5.12 -0.07
N ASP A 70 -7.60 -3.98 0.65
CA ASP A 70 -8.79 -3.16 0.90
C ASP A 70 -8.69 -1.78 0.21
N PRO A 71 -9.67 -1.41 -0.65
CA PRO A 71 -9.61 -0.22 -1.49
C PRO A 71 -10.31 1.02 -0.89
N ASP A 72 -10.08 1.40 0.37
CA ASP A 72 -10.70 2.65 0.88
C ASP A 72 -9.90 3.44 1.94
N ALA A 73 -8.61 3.67 1.68
CA ALA A 73 -7.79 4.60 2.48
C ALA A 73 -7.13 5.67 1.61
N ALA A 74 -7.92 6.69 1.23
CA ALA A 74 -7.42 7.89 0.57
C ALA A 74 -7.53 9.12 1.49
N LYS A 75 -6.35 9.60 1.91
CA LYS A 75 -5.93 11.01 2.17
C LYS A 75 -5.44 11.29 3.61
N THR A 76 -4.12 11.20 3.78
CA THR A 76 -3.31 12.28 4.37
C THR A 76 -2.04 12.43 3.54
N ALA A 77 -1.77 13.66 3.11
CA ALA A 77 -0.71 13.99 2.16
C ALA A 77 0.58 14.40 2.89
N ALA A 78 1.60 13.55 2.81
CA ALA A 78 3.01 13.91 2.89
C ALA A 78 3.84 12.85 2.15
N GLY A 79 4.46 13.23 1.03
CA GLY A 79 5.39 12.39 0.27
C GLY A 79 4.77 11.62 -0.90
N ALA A 80 4.48 12.34 -1.99
CA ALA A 80 4.03 11.80 -3.27
C ALA A 80 5.16 11.12 -4.05
N GLU A 81 5.68 10.02 -3.53
CA GLU A 81 6.10 8.91 -4.40
C GLU A 81 4.90 7.97 -4.46
N ASN A 82 4.42 7.62 -5.65
CA ASN A 82 3.21 6.80 -5.79
C ASN A 82 3.40 5.53 -4.97
N ARG A 83 2.32 4.98 -4.43
CA ARG A 83 2.34 3.67 -3.77
C ARG A 83 3.01 2.61 -4.65
N ASP A 84 2.87 2.76 -5.96
CA ASP A 84 3.54 1.96 -6.98
C ASP A 84 5.05 2.22 -7.07
N ASP A 85 5.50 3.46 -6.96
CA ASP A 85 6.92 3.81 -6.86
C ASP A 85 7.53 3.21 -5.58
N ARG A 86 6.83 3.27 -4.45
CA ARG A 86 7.26 2.65 -3.19
C ARG A 86 7.34 1.12 -3.29
N LYS A 87 6.37 0.48 -3.96
CA LYS A 87 6.38 -0.96 -4.23
C LYS A 87 7.51 -1.34 -5.19
N ALA A 88 7.75 -0.55 -6.24
CA ALA A 88 8.83 -0.76 -7.19
C ALA A 88 10.21 -0.61 -6.53
N LEU A 89 10.40 0.39 -5.68
CA LEU A 89 11.63 0.58 -4.90
C LEU A 89 11.87 -0.58 -3.91
N LYS A 90 10.81 -1.08 -3.25
CA LYS A 90 10.92 -2.26 -2.37
C LYS A 90 11.29 -3.52 -3.15
N LYS A 91 10.67 -3.76 -4.31
CA LYS A 91 11.02 -4.88 -5.20
C LYS A 91 12.44 -4.77 -5.73
N ALA A 92 12.85 -3.59 -6.19
CA ALA A 92 14.21 -3.33 -6.64
C ALA A 92 15.25 -3.55 -5.53
N ARG A 93 14.94 -3.20 -4.28
CA ARG A 93 15.81 -3.50 -3.13
C ARG A 93 15.92 -5.00 -2.85
N LYS A 94 14.80 -5.73 -2.88
CA LYS A 94 14.79 -7.20 -2.70
C LYS A 94 15.53 -7.91 -3.82
N GLU A 95 15.30 -7.50 -5.07
CA GLU A 95 15.99 -8.05 -6.25
C GLU A 95 17.49 -7.71 -6.26
N ALA A 96 17.87 -6.50 -5.81
CA ALA A 96 19.28 -6.14 -5.65
C ALA A 96 19.96 -6.94 -4.53
N ALA A 97 19.26 -7.26 -3.43
CA ALA A 97 19.78 -8.12 -2.38
C ALA A 97 19.96 -9.56 -2.87
N VAL A 98 18.97 -10.11 -3.57
CA VAL A 98 19.04 -11.43 -4.20
C VAL A 98 20.13 -11.48 -5.27
N ALA A 99 20.31 -10.43 -6.07
CA ALA A 99 21.38 -10.34 -7.05
C ALA A 99 22.76 -10.29 -6.36
N LYS A 100 22.90 -9.54 -5.26
CA LYS A 100 24.14 -9.54 -4.46
C LYS A 100 24.42 -10.90 -3.82
N GLN A 101 23.40 -11.59 -3.33
CA GLN A 101 23.53 -12.96 -2.80
C GLN A 101 23.92 -13.96 -3.91
N LYS A 102 23.35 -13.84 -5.10
CA LYS A 102 23.72 -14.67 -6.27
C LYS A 102 25.10 -14.33 -6.83
N LEU A 103 25.53 -13.07 -6.72
CA LEU A 103 26.86 -12.60 -7.11
C LEU A 103 27.92 -12.92 -6.06
N ARG A 104 27.54 -13.16 -4.79
CA ARG A 104 28.41 -13.82 -3.83
C ARG A 104 28.61 -15.25 -4.33
N THR A 105 29.70 -15.45 -5.06
CA THR A 105 30.19 -16.76 -5.44
C THR A 105 30.46 -17.52 -4.15
N VAL A 106 29.64 -18.53 -3.88
CA VAL A 106 29.81 -19.44 -2.75
C VAL A 106 31.19 -20.07 -2.89
N GLU A 107 32.13 -19.62 -2.07
CA GLU A 107 33.44 -20.24 -1.95
C GLU A 107 33.25 -21.60 -1.26
N VAL A 108 34.12 -22.57 -1.58
CA VAL A 108 34.07 -23.93 -1.04
C VAL A 108 34.37 -23.87 0.46
N GLY A 109 33.33 -23.71 1.28
CA GLY A 109 33.43 -23.48 2.72
C GLY A 109 32.32 -22.58 3.27
N ASP A 110 31.67 -21.77 2.44
CA ASP A 110 30.50 -20.95 2.82
C ASP A 110 29.21 -21.70 2.43
N LEU A 111 29.11 -22.97 2.86
CA LEU A 111 27.81 -23.64 2.93
C LEU A 111 26.97 -22.83 3.95
N PRO A 112 25.68 -22.56 3.72
CA PRO A 112 24.84 -22.16 4.83
C PRO A 112 24.99 -23.26 5.88
N SER A 113 25.50 -22.90 7.06
CA SER A 113 25.54 -23.84 8.19
C SER A 113 24.10 -24.29 8.38
N SER A 114 23.80 -25.51 7.95
CA SER A 114 22.69 -26.26 8.48
C SER A 114 23.09 -26.52 9.92
N ASP A 115 22.78 -25.57 10.78
CA ASP A 115 22.95 -25.58 12.21
C ASP A 115 22.21 -26.79 12.79
N ASP A 116 22.91 -27.93 12.85
CA ASP A 116 22.57 -29.17 13.54
C ASP A 116 23.44 -29.23 14.81
N GLU A 117 23.41 -28.15 15.59
CA GLU A 117 24.13 -27.96 16.85
C GLU A 117 23.16 -27.36 17.89
N SER A 118 22.08 -28.10 18.20
CA SER A 118 21.40 -28.13 19.51
C SER A 118 20.06 -28.86 19.43
N ASP A 119 20.07 -30.19 19.50
CA ASP A 119 18.87 -30.94 19.93
C ASP A 119 19.20 -32.27 20.65
N ASP A 120 20.47 -32.48 21.04
CA ASP A 120 20.93 -33.70 21.74
C ASP A 120 20.52 -33.76 23.24
N ASP A 121 19.84 -32.72 23.76
CA ASP A 121 19.29 -32.70 25.13
C ASP A 121 17.75 -32.80 25.18
N MET A 122 17.10 -33.04 24.04
CA MET A 122 15.65 -33.29 23.98
C MET A 122 15.37 -34.78 23.77
N PRO A 123 14.35 -35.38 24.42
CA PRO A 123 14.05 -36.79 24.23
C PRO A 123 13.71 -37.04 22.76
N ALA A 124 14.59 -37.78 22.08
CA ALA A 124 14.48 -38.06 20.64
C ALA A 124 13.06 -38.46 20.27
N ASN A 125 12.40 -37.65 19.43
CA ASN A 125 11.08 -37.97 18.93
C ASN A 125 11.18 -39.33 18.18
N PRO A 126 10.42 -40.35 18.61
CA PRO A 126 10.52 -41.70 18.04
C PRO A 126 10.28 -41.75 16.53
N ASN A 127 9.59 -40.76 15.97
CA ASN A 127 9.33 -40.62 14.53
C ASN A 127 10.51 -40.07 13.70
N HIS A 128 11.54 -39.47 14.32
CA HIS A 128 12.71 -38.93 13.62
C HIS A 128 13.98 -39.78 13.80
N SER A 129 13.85 -40.91 14.49
CA SER A 129 14.95 -41.83 14.75
C SER A 129 15.53 -42.43 13.46
N LYS A 130 16.81 -42.78 13.49
CA LYS A 130 17.53 -43.42 12.37
C LYS A 130 16.88 -44.75 11.93
N ALA A 131 16.11 -45.39 12.82
CA ALA A 131 15.34 -46.59 12.52
C ALA A 131 14.13 -46.32 11.62
N ALA A 132 13.40 -45.20 11.83
CA ALA A 132 12.28 -44.80 10.97
C ALA A 132 12.74 -44.50 9.54
N ARG A 133 13.88 -43.81 9.39
CA ARG A 133 14.49 -43.53 8.08
C ARG A 133 14.93 -44.80 7.35
N LYS A 134 15.34 -45.84 8.09
CA LYS A 134 15.74 -47.12 7.50
C LYS A 134 14.54 -47.93 6.98
N GLN A 135 13.35 -47.75 7.54
CA GLN A 135 12.11 -48.39 7.05
C GLN A 135 11.64 -47.77 5.73
N THR A 136 11.79 -46.46 5.54
CA THR A 136 11.50 -45.78 4.26
C THR A 136 12.54 -46.05 3.17
N GLN A 137 13.64 -46.73 3.52
CA GLN A 137 14.74 -47.03 2.60
C GLN A 137 14.84 -48.52 2.25
N ALA A 138 13.98 -49.37 2.83
CA ALA A 138 13.89 -50.77 2.47
C ALA A 138 13.04 -50.94 1.20
N GLU A 139 13.71 -51.42 0.14
CA GLU A 139 13.19 -52.03 -1.09
C GLU A 139 12.29 -51.15 -1.99
N VAL A 140 12.94 -50.47 -2.94
CA VAL A 140 12.33 -49.95 -4.16
C VAL A 140 12.10 -51.14 -5.10
N GLU A 141 10.89 -51.66 -5.15
CA GLU A 141 10.44 -52.57 -6.21
C GLU A 141 10.43 -51.86 -7.59
N PRO A 142 10.57 -52.59 -8.71
CA PRO A 142 10.64 -51.97 -10.03
C PRO A 142 9.38 -51.15 -10.31
N VAL A 143 9.60 -49.89 -10.71
CA VAL A 143 8.59 -48.84 -10.91
C VAL A 143 7.46 -49.28 -11.87
N ASP A 144 7.75 -50.23 -12.76
CA ASP A 144 6.81 -50.75 -13.76
C ASP A 144 5.71 -51.64 -13.15
N GLU A 145 6.01 -52.45 -12.12
CA GLU A 145 5.00 -53.30 -11.47
C GLU A 145 4.08 -52.48 -10.55
N ILE A 146 4.61 -51.40 -9.97
CA ILE A 146 3.86 -50.42 -9.18
C ILE A 146 2.96 -49.59 -10.10
N ALA A 147 3.45 -49.18 -11.28
CA ALA A 147 2.65 -48.45 -12.26
C ALA A 147 1.49 -49.29 -12.81
N GLU A 148 1.71 -50.58 -13.12
CA GLU A 148 0.64 -51.48 -13.54
C GLU A 148 -0.37 -51.79 -12.42
N GLY A 149 0.07 -51.87 -11.16
CA GLY A 149 -0.80 -52.03 -10.00
C GLY A 149 -1.68 -50.80 -9.77
N VAL A 150 -1.12 -49.60 -9.95
CA VAL A 150 -1.85 -48.32 -9.86
C VAL A 150 -2.82 -48.14 -11.04
N GLU A 151 -2.46 -48.58 -12.24
CA GLU A 151 -3.34 -48.52 -13.42
C GLU A 151 -4.51 -49.51 -13.33
N LYS A 152 -4.28 -50.71 -12.77
CA LYS A 152 -5.35 -51.68 -12.45
C LYS A 152 -6.23 -51.24 -11.28
N MET A 153 -5.70 -50.45 -10.33
CA MET A 153 -6.47 -49.77 -9.28
C MET A 153 -7.19 -48.50 -9.79
N SER A 154 -6.75 -47.93 -10.90
CA SER A 154 -7.39 -46.80 -11.59
C SER A 154 -8.53 -47.22 -12.52
N MET A 155 -8.76 -48.53 -12.73
CA MET A 155 -9.97 -49.02 -13.36
C MET A 155 -11.15 -48.80 -12.41
N PRO A 156 -12.20 -48.06 -12.81
CA PRO A 156 -13.07 -47.37 -11.88
C PRO A 156 -13.98 -48.35 -11.13
N GLY A 157 -13.52 -48.72 -9.93
CA GLY A 157 -14.01 -49.83 -9.12
C GLY A 157 -15.26 -49.52 -8.30
N ASN A 158 -15.64 -48.26 -8.11
CA ASN A 158 -16.89 -47.91 -7.44
C ASN A 158 -17.64 -46.77 -8.15
N ARG A 159 -18.98 -46.88 -8.22
CA ARG A 159 -19.88 -45.85 -8.78
C ARG A 159 -19.62 -44.46 -8.19
N LYS A 160 -19.25 -44.44 -6.91
CA LYS A 160 -18.88 -43.26 -6.14
C LYS A 160 -17.58 -42.60 -6.61
N GLU A 161 -16.61 -43.38 -7.07
CA GLU A 161 -15.35 -42.87 -7.60
C GLU A 161 -15.53 -42.29 -9.01
N ARG A 162 -16.41 -42.91 -9.82
CA ARG A 162 -16.79 -42.34 -11.13
C ARG A 162 -17.49 -40.99 -10.98
N GLU A 163 -18.45 -40.90 -10.06
CA GLU A 163 -19.15 -39.65 -9.78
C GLU A 163 -18.20 -38.58 -9.20
N ALA A 164 -17.26 -38.97 -8.34
CA ALA A 164 -16.25 -38.05 -7.82
C ALA A 164 -15.31 -37.54 -8.93
N ALA A 165 -14.89 -38.40 -9.86
CA ALA A 165 -14.06 -38.01 -11.00
C ALA A 165 -14.83 -37.11 -11.98
N GLU A 166 -16.11 -37.39 -12.25
CA GLU A 166 -16.96 -36.53 -13.07
C GLU A 166 -17.23 -35.17 -12.41
N ALA A 167 -17.42 -35.14 -11.09
CA ALA A 167 -17.57 -33.90 -10.34
C ALA A 167 -16.27 -33.07 -10.34
N ALA A 168 -15.10 -33.71 -10.26
CA ALA A 168 -13.81 -33.04 -10.42
C ALA A 168 -13.66 -32.47 -11.84
N ALA A 169 -13.94 -33.25 -12.87
CA ALA A 169 -13.89 -32.79 -14.26
C ALA A 169 -14.88 -31.66 -14.55
N ALA A 170 -16.07 -31.67 -13.94
CA ALA A 170 -17.05 -30.58 -14.06
C ALA A 170 -16.56 -29.29 -13.39
N LYS A 171 -15.93 -29.39 -12.22
CA LYS A 171 -15.29 -28.25 -11.54
C LYS A 171 -14.14 -27.69 -12.39
N GLU A 172 -13.28 -28.54 -12.94
CA GLU A 172 -12.20 -28.10 -13.83
C GLU A 172 -12.73 -27.40 -15.08
N ARG A 173 -13.79 -27.93 -15.70
CA ARG A 173 -14.45 -27.27 -16.84
C ARG A 173 -15.05 -25.92 -16.45
N TYR A 174 -15.67 -25.82 -15.28
CA TYR A 174 -16.18 -24.56 -14.76
C TYR A 174 -15.06 -23.56 -14.52
N MET A 175 -13.97 -23.96 -13.86
CA MET A 175 -12.80 -23.11 -13.62
C MET A 175 -12.16 -22.66 -14.95
N LYS A 176 -12.08 -23.55 -15.94
CA LYS A 176 -11.61 -23.22 -17.28
C LYS A 176 -12.52 -22.20 -17.97
N LEU A 177 -13.83 -22.40 -17.95
CA LEU A 177 -14.79 -21.43 -18.52
C LEU A 177 -14.79 -20.09 -17.76
N HIS A 178 -14.54 -20.12 -16.45
CA HIS A 178 -14.42 -18.92 -15.62
C HIS A 178 -13.16 -18.15 -15.98
N ALA A 179 -12.01 -18.83 -16.12
CA ALA A 179 -10.76 -18.24 -16.58
C ALA A 179 -10.89 -17.67 -18.00
N GLU A 180 -11.63 -18.35 -18.88
CA GLU A 180 -11.97 -17.86 -20.22
C GLU A 180 -12.97 -16.68 -20.22
N GLY A 181 -13.52 -16.31 -19.06
CA GLY A 181 -14.48 -15.20 -18.93
C GLY A 181 -15.88 -15.52 -19.44
N LYS A 182 -16.21 -16.81 -19.63
CA LYS A 182 -17.48 -17.26 -20.23
C LYS A 182 -18.57 -17.53 -19.19
N THR A 183 -18.23 -17.67 -17.91
CA THR A 183 -19.21 -17.73 -16.82
C THR A 183 -19.88 -16.36 -16.65
N ASP A 184 -21.13 -16.36 -16.18
CA ASP A 184 -21.89 -15.10 -16.07
C ASP A 184 -21.28 -14.15 -15.02
N GLN A 185 -20.64 -14.72 -13.99
CA GLN A 185 -19.84 -13.96 -13.02
C GLN A 185 -18.64 -13.28 -13.68
N ALA A 186 -17.84 -14.02 -14.45
CA ALA A 186 -16.67 -13.43 -15.10
C ALA A 186 -17.05 -12.41 -16.20
N LYS A 187 -18.17 -12.63 -16.90
CA LYS A 187 -18.72 -11.61 -17.82
C LYS A 187 -19.12 -10.33 -17.09
N ALA A 188 -19.75 -10.45 -15.92
CA ALA A 188 -20.13 -9.30 -15.10
C ALA A 188 -18.89 -8.51 -14.62
N ASP A 189 -17.85 -9.21 -14.18
CA ASP A 189 -16.59 -8.58 -13.77
C ASP A 189 -15.89 -7.90 -14.95
N ILE A 190 -15.85 -8.54 -16.13
CA ILE A 190 -15.33 -7.92 -17.36
C ILE A 190 -16.14 -6.67 -17.71
N ALA A 191 -17.47 -6.71 -17.61
CA ALA A 191 -18.34 -5.56 -17.88
C ALA A 191 -18.08 -4.41 -16.89
N ARG A 192 -17.92 -4.71 -15.59
CA ARG A 192 -17.54 -3.74 -14.57
C ARG A 192 -16.18 -3.10 -14.88
N LEU A 193 -15.19 -3.91 -15.26
CA LEU A 193 -13.86 -3.43 -15.63
C LEU A 193 -13.89 -2.56 -16.90
N LYS A 194 -14.74 -2.86 -17.88
CA LYS A 194 -14.94 -2.02 -19.07
C LYS A 194 -15.51 -0.65 -18.69
N LEU A 195 -16.54 -0.60 -17.85
CA LEU A 195 -17.12 0.64 -17.35
C LEU A 195 -16.05 1.50 -16.63
N ILE A 196 -15.23 0.90 -15.78
CA ILE A 196 -14.12 1.62 -15.12
C ILE A 196 -13.11 2.15 -16.13
N ARG A 197 -12.76 1.39 -17.17
CA ARG A 197 -11.85 1.86 -18.24
C ARG A 197 -12.46 3.02 -19.01
N GLU A 198 -13.75 2.97 -19.34
CA GLU A 198 -14.46 4.06 -20.00
C GLU A 198 -14.51 5.32 -19.14
N GLN A 199 -14.79 5.18 -17.84
CA GLN A 199 -14.74 6.31 -16.90
C GLN A 199 -13.34 6.92 -16.81
N ARG A 200 -12.30 6.09 -16.68
CA ARG A 200 -10.91 6.57 -16.66
C ARG A 200 -10.52 7.24 -17.97
N ALA A 201 -10.95 6.71 -19.11
CA ALA A 201 -10.71 7.30 -20.42
C ALA A 201 -11.45 8.64 -20.58
N ALA A 202 -12.70 8.74 -20.12
CA ALA A 202 -13.47 9.98 -20.13
C ALA A 202 -12.86 11.03 -19.21
N ASP A 203 -12.38 10.65 -18.02
CA ASP A 203 -11.71 11.56 -17.10
C ASP A 203 -10.32 11.98 -17.62
N ALA A 204 -9.58 11.05 -18.25
CA ALA A 204 -8.33 11.38 -18.93
C ALA A 204 -8.57 12.35 -20.09
N ALA A 205 -9.62 12.13 -20.89
CA ALA A 205 -10.01 13.03 -21.97
C ALA A 205 -10.45 14.40 -21.44
N ARG A 206 -11.18 14.46 -20.32
CA ARG A 206 -11.54 15.73 -19.65
C ARG A 206 -10.32 16.47 -19.13
N ARG A 207 -9.34 15.75 -18.54
CA ARG A 207 -8.06 16.33 -18.10
C ARG A 207 -7.21 16.78 -19.28
N GLN A 208 -7.19 16.04 -20.37
CA GLN A 208 -6.51 16.45 -21.59
C GLN A 208 -7.18 17.68 -22.20
N ALA A 209 -8.51 17.71 -22.31
CA ALA A 209 -9.25 18.86 -22.78
C ALA A 209 -9.02 20.10 -21.90
N SER A 210 -9.07 19.95 -20.56
CA SER A 210 -8.82 21.06 -19.64
C SER A 210 -7.36 21.54 -19.68
N THR A 211 -6.38 20.63 -19.76
CA THR A 211 -4.96 21.01 -19.90
C THR A 211 -4.68 21.65 -21.25
N THR A 212 -5.30 21.18 -22.34
CA THR A 212 -5.22 21.84 -23.64
C THR A 212 -5.87 23.21 -23.61
N HIS A 213 -7.01 23.37 -22.94
CA HIS A 213 -7.68 24.66 -22.78
C HIS A 213 -6.81 25.66 -21.99
N ILE A 214 -6.30 25.23 -20.84
CA ILE A 214 -5.37 26.02 -20.02
C ILE A 214 -4.11 26.38 -20.83
N ARG A 215 -3.58 25.44 -21.63
CA ARG A 215 -2.46 25.70 -22.51
C ARG A 215 -2.82 26.73 -23.59
N THR A 216 -3.98 26.62 -24.23
CA THR A 216 -4.41 27.55 -25.27
C THR A 216 -4.78 28.92 -24.72
N GLU A 217 -5.27 29.04 -23.49
CA GLU A 217 -5.53 30.33 -22.84
C GLU A 217 -4.24 31.00 -22.39
N ARG A 218 -3.25 30.21 -21.92
CA ARG A 218 -1.94 30.73 -21.53
C ARG A 218 -1.02 31.00 -22.73
N SER A 219 -1.23 30.34 -23.86
CA SER A 219 -0.40 30.48 -25.05
C SER A 219 -0.42 31.88 -25.70
N PRO A 220 -1.56 32.57 -25.88
CA PRO A 220 -1.59 33.90 -26.50
C PRO A 220 -0.86 34.93 -25.64
N ASP A 221 -1.11 34.92 -24.33
CA ASP A 221 -0.41 35.82 -23.40
C ASP A 221 1.10 35.50 -23.35
N SER A 222 1.47 34.22 -23.34
CA SER A 222 2.88 33.82 -23.33
C SER A 222 3.61 34.06 -24.65
N ALA A 223 2.90 34.18 -25.78
CA ALA A 223 3.50 34.51 -27.06
C ALA A 223 3.72 36.03 -27.17
N ALA A 224 2.71 36.82 -26.79
CA ALA A 224 2.82 38.27 -26.72
C ALA A 224 3.88 38.73 -25.70
N GLU A 225 3.93 38.11 -24.51
CA GLU A 225 4.94 38.40 -23.48
C GLU A 225 6.37 38.02 -23.94
N LYS A 226 6.52 36.96 -24.75
CA LYS A 226 7.82 36.60 -25.34
C LYS A 226 8.27 37.59 -26.40
N GLU A 227 7.36 38.05 -27.26
CA GLU A 227 7.68 39.06 -28.27
C GLU A 227 8.07 40.40 -27.62
N GLU A 228 7.34 40.82 -26.58
CA GLU A 228 7.69 42.03 -25.81
C GLU A 228 9.04 41.86 -25.10
N ARG A 229 9.30 40.70 -24.50
CA ARG A 229 10.59 40.40 -23.87
C ARG A 229 11.74 40.42 -24.88
N ASP A 230 11.55 39.86 -26.07
CA ASP A 230 12.56 39.85 -27.13
C ASP A 230 12.85 41.27 -27.65
N GLU A 231 11.85 42.15 -27.70
CA GLU A 231 12.03 43.56 -28.02
C GLU A 231 12.79 44.32 -26.92
N GLN A 232 12.47 44.06 -25.65
CA GLN A 232 13.22 44.61 -24.51
C GLN A 232 14.67 44.10 -24.47
N GLU A 233 14.91 42.84 -24.79
CA GLU A 233 16.26 42.27 -24.86
C GLU A 233 17.05 42.85 -26.04
N LYS A 234 16.41 43.09 -27.20
CA LYS A 234 17.04 43.79 -28.34
C LYS A 234 17.40 45.23 -28.02
N THR A 235 16.51 45.97 -27.35
CA THR A 235 16.79 47.36 -26.94
C THR A 235 17.91 47.42 -25.91
N ARG A 236 17.89 46.56 -24.89
CA ARG A 236 18.98 46.45 -23.91
C ARG A 236 20.31 46.06 -24.57
N LYS A 237 20.28 45.12 -25.53
CA LYS A 237 21.48 44.71 -26.26
C LYS A 237 22.03 45.86 -27.10
N ALA A 238 21.18 46.60 -27.80
CA ALA A 238 21.58 47.78 -28.57
C ALA A 238 22.17 48.88 -27.66
N GLU A 239 21.61 49.08 -26.46
CA GLU A 239 22.15 50.03 -25.48
C GLU A 239 23.54 49.60 -24.98
N VAL A 240 23.73 48.31 -24.68
CA VAL A 240 25.03 47.76 -24.28
C VAL A 240 26.06 47.91 -25.40
N GLU A 241 25.69 47.58 -26.65
CA GLU A 241 26.57 47.73 -27.81
C GLU A 241 26.94 49.20 -28.05
N ALA A 242 26.00 50.15 -27.89
CA ALA A 242 26.28 51.57 -27.99
C ALA A 242 27.19 52.07 -26.85
N ARG A 243 26.97 51.59 -25.62
CA ARG A 243 27.82 51.91 -24.46
C ARG A 243 29.24 51.37 -24.66
N ASP A 244 29.38 50.18 -25.20
CA ASP A 244 30.69 49.57 -25.46
C ASP A 244 31.38 50.19 -26.68
N ALA A 245 30.64 50.62 -27.71
CA ALA A 245 31.18 51.44 -28.80
C ALA A 245 31.71 52.78 -28.29
N LYS A 246 30.96 53.47 -27.41
CA LYS A 246 31.40 54.73 -26.80
C LYS A 246 32.64 54.56 -25.92
N LYS A 247 32.72 53.46 -25.15
CA LYS A 247 33.94 53.12 -24.41
C LYS A 247 35.11 52.80 -25.34
N ARG A 248 34.86 52.11 -26.46
CA ARG A 248 35.88 51.76 -27.44
C ARG A 248 36.41 52.99 -28.18
N GLU A 249 35.54 53.95 -28.51
CA GLU A 249 35.91 55.23 -29.11
C GLU A 249 36.69 56.10 -28.11
N ALA A 250 36.25 56.17 -26.85
CA ALA A 250 36.98 56.85 -25.79
C ALA A 250 38.37 56.24 -25.53
N ALA A 251 38.49 54.91 -25.64
CA ALA A 251 39.75 54.19 -25.52
C ALA A 251 40.64 54.33 -26.77
N ALA A 252 40.09 54.70 -27.94
CA ALA A 252 40.85 54.82 -29.18
C ALA A 252 41.70 56.11 -29.25
N GLY A 253 41.41 57.15 -28.44
CA GLY A 253 42.24 58.36 -28.23
C GLY A 253 42.55 59.21 -29.48
N PRO A 254 42.84 60.52 -29.35
CA PRO A 254 43.13 61.35 -30.51
C PRO A 254 44.45 60.93 -31.16
N LYS A 255 44.38 60.45 -32.41
CA LYS A 255 45.56 60.07 -33.20
C LYS A 255 46.45 61.30 -33.39
N LYS A 256 47.61 61.35 -32.72
CA LYS A 256 48.63 62.40 -32.91
C LYS A 256 49.02 62.45 -34.39
N ALA A 257 48.63 63.53 -35.07
CA ALA A 257 49.05 63.80 -36.44
C ALA A 257 50.58 63.92 -36.48
N SER A 258 51.22 62.97 -37.16
CA SER A 258 52.65 62.99 -37.42
C SER A 258 52.96 64.11 -38.42
N LYS A 259 53.52 65.20 -37.89
CA LYS A 259 54.05 66.34 -38.65
C LYS A 259 55.18 65.82 -39.55
N LYS A 260 54.89 65.66 -40.85
CA LYS A 260 55.89 65.27 -41.86
C LYS A 260 56.81 66.46 -42.14
N LYS A 261 58.12 66.18 -42.06
CA LYS A 261 59.25 67.04 -42.42
C LYS A 261 59.25 67.38 -43.91
#